data_AF-A0A6J8D746-F1
#
_entry.id   AF-A0A6J8D746-F1
#
_cell.length_a   1.000
_cell.length_b   1.000
_cell.length_c   1.000
_cell.angle_alpha   90.00
_cell.angle_beta   90.00
_cell.angle_gamma   90.00
#
_symmetry.space_group_name_H-M   'P 1'
#
loop_
_entity.id
_entity.type
_entity.pdbx_description
1 polymer ?
#
loop_
_entity_poly.entity_id
_entity_poly.type
_entity_poly.pdbx_seq_one_letter_code
_entity_poly.pdbx_strand_id
1 'polypeptide(L)'
;MAQADLVIRNGRIIDPANNIDFTGSVAVSNGTIQAVGKHLNIQAVREFDATGCLITPGLIDCHVHCYEHATPLGINPDESCLSRGVTTVVDAGSSGESTFPGLRKFIAEKSHTRVLCFLHIVQHGLASSGCASGAPGGEIDSLNQVSVEACVKCIESNRDMIVGVKVRLSETIANDGKNEEEAYRRSLEVSKRAGVPLMVHHSLSTVPTQSDGKSSTLCCPKDMRTGDIYTHTFHAHKGTILDEKTNTIYPMY
;
A
#
# COMPACT_ATOMS: atom_id res chain seq x y z
N MET A 1 -3.27 -37.18 20.58
CA MET A 1 -3.70 -35.80 20.87
C MET A 1 -3.10 -34.92 19.78
N ALA A 2 -3.86 -33.99 19.18
CA ALA A 2 -3.29 -33.11 18.17
C ALA A 2 -2.24 -32.21 18.84
N GLN A 3 -0.98 -32.32 18.41
CA GLN A 3 0.14 -31.53 18.90
C GLN A 3 0.32 -30.31 18.01
N ALA A 4 0.53 -29.14 18.60
CA ALA A 4 0.82 -27.90 17.90
C ALA A 4 2.34 -27.65 17.76
N ASP A 5 2.75 -26.84 16.79
CA ASP A 5 4.15 -26.45 16.63
C ASP A 5 4.54 -25.35 17.64
N LEU A 6 3.62 -24.42 17.89
CA LEU A 6 3.76 -23.32 18.83
C LEU A 6 2.43 -23.06 19.55
N VAL A 7 2.47 -22.85 20.85
CA VAL A 7 1.36 -22.24 21.59
C VAL A 7 1.85 -20.98 22.31
N ILE A 8 1.19 -19.87 22.05
CA ILE A 8 1.36 -18.60 22.77
C ILE A 8 0.28 -18.57 23.86
N ARG A 9 0.68 -18.52 25.13
CA ARG A 9 -0.18 -18.65 26.32
C ARG A 9 -0.45 -17.30 26.96
N ASN A 10 -1.58 -17.19 27.66
CA ASN A 10 -1.92 -16.15 28.63
C ASN A 10 -1.86 -14.67 28.17
N GLY A 11 -1.77 -14.40 26.86
CA GLY A 11 -1.79 -13.03 26.34
C GLY A 11 -3.21 -12.50 26.17
N ARG A 12 -3.37 -11.17 26.19
CA ARG A 12 -4.62 -10.52 25.80
C ARG A 12 -4.71 -10.50 24.28
N ILE A 13 -5.57 -11.35 23.73
CA ILE A 13 -5.78 -11.50 22.30
C ILE A 13 -6.74 -10.40 21.85
N ILE A 14 -6.31 -9.56 20.91
CA ILE A 14 -7.09 -8.45 20.37
C ILE A 14 -7.23 -8.63 18.85
N ASP A 15 -8.45 -8.86 18.40
CA ASP A 15 -8.83 -8.94 17.00
C ASP A 15 -10.22 -8.30 16.81
N PRO A 16 -10.27 -6.98 16.54
CA PRO A 16 -11.52 -6.23 16.43
C PRO A 16 -12.38 -6.68 15.25
N ALA A 17 -11.77 -7.16 14.15
CA ALA A 17 -12.51 -7.59 12.97
C ALA A 17 -13.41 -8.80 13.28
N ASN A 18 -13.02 -9.62 14.26
CA ASN A 18 -13.79 -10.77 14.74
C ASN A 18 -14.46 -10.54 16.11
N ASN A 19 -14.49 -9.29 16.62
CA ASN A 19 -15.00 -8.93 17.95
C ASN A 19 -14.34 -9.74 19.10
N ILE A 20 -13.02 -9.96 19.01
CA ILE A 20 -12.25 -10.69 20.01
C ILE A 20 -11.45 -9.72 20.87
N ASP A 21 -11.68 -9.79 22.18
CA ASP A 21 -10.85 -9.15 23.21
C ASP A 21 -10.93 -9.97 24.50
N PHE A 22 -9.96 -10.85 24.72
CA PHE A 22 -9.88 -11.64 25.95
C PHE A 22 -8.46 -12.19 26.22
N THR A 23 -8.18 -12.52 27.47
CA THR A 23 -6.94 -13.22 27.84
C THR A 23 -7.07 -14.72 27.57
N GLY A 24 -6.14 -15.29 26.79
CA GLY A 24 -6.18 -16.69 26.41
C GLY A 24 -4.93 -17.15 25.70
N SER A 25 -5.06 -18.16 24.84
CA SER A 25 -3.95 -18.77 24.10
C SER A 25 -4.25 -18.86 22.60
N VAL A 26 -3.18 -18.86 21.79
CA VAL A 26 -3.20 -19.10 20.35
C VAL A 26 -2.29 -20.29 20.03
N ALA A 27 -2.83 -21.30 19.35
CA ALA A 27 -2.08 -22.46 18.87
C ALA A 27 -1.83 -22.34 17.36
N VAL A 28 -0.61 -22.66 16.94
CA VAL A 28 -0.15 -22.59 15.54
C VAL A 28 0.38 -23.96 15.12
N SER A 29 -0.05 -24.41 13.94
CA SER A 29 0.38 -25.65 13.31
C SER A 29 0.57 -25.46 11.80
N ASN A 30 1.68 -25.94 11.25
CA ASN A 30 2.03 -25.85 9.83
C ASN A 30 1.92 -24.41 9.28
N GLY A 31 2.35 -23.42 10.07
CA GLY A 31 2.30 -22.00 9.69
C GLY A 31 0.90 -21.37 9.69
N THR A 32 -0.11 -22.06 10.21
CA THR A 32 -1.51 -21.58 10.28
C THR A 32 -2.04 -21.59 11.71
N ILE A 33 -3.02 -20.73 12.00
CA ILE A 33 -3.69 -20.71 13.31
C ILE A 33 -4.56 -21.97 13.42
N GLN A 34 -4.21 -22.86 14.35
CA GLN A 34 -4.96 -24.08 14.64
C GLN A 34 -6.15 -23.80 15.56
N ALA A 35 -5.95 -22.99 16.60
CA ALA A 35 -6.98 -22.69 17.60
C ALA A 35 -6.70 -21.40 18.37
N VAL A 36 -7.76 -20.73 18.81
CA VAL A 36 -7.72 -19.55 19.68
C VAL A 36 -8.74 -19.75 20.80
N GLY A 37 -8.36 -19.54 22.06
CA GLY A 37 -9.31 -19.74 23.16
C GLY A 37 -8.76 -19.48 24.55
N LYS A 38 -9.66 -19.31 25.53
CA LYS A 38 -9.31 -19.02 26.94
C LYS A 38 -8.56 -20.16 27.63
N HIS A 39 -8.93 -21.41 27.31
CA HIS A 39 -8.39 -22.60 27.96
C HIS A 39 -8.06 -23.68 26.91
N LEU A 40 -7.00 -23.45 26.13
CA LEU A 40 -6.55 -24.43 25.14
C LEU A 40 -5.79 -25.58 25.83
N ASN A 41 -6.40 -26.77 25.90
CA ASN A 41 -5.71 -28.00 26.31
C ASN A 41 -5.02 -28.67 25.11
N ILE A 42 -3.99 -28.01 24.57
CA ILE A 42 -3.21 -28.46 23.41
C ILE A 42 -1.74 -28.57 23.84
N GLN A 43 -1.10 -29.71 23.56
CA GLN A 43 0.35 -29.86 23.74
C GLN A 43 1.07 -29.20 22.56
N ALA A 44 2.22 -28.58 22.81
CA ALA A 44 3.00 -27.91 21.77
C ALA A 44 4.46 -28.36 21.77
N VAL A 45 5.11 -28.29 20.60
CA VAL A 45 6.58 -28.45 20.50
C VAL A 45 7.29 -27.27 21.17
N ARG A 46 6.75 -26.05 21.00
CA ARG A 46 7.24 -24.82 21.64
C ARG A 46 6.09 -24.11 22.35
N GLU A 47 6.38 -23.55 23.51
CA GLU A 47 5.45 -22.70 24.24
C GLU A 47 6.09 -21.35 24.55
N PHE A 48 5.27 -20.30 24.53
CA PHE A 48 5.67 -18.95 24.92
C PHE A 48 4.60 -18.37 25.86
N ASP A 49 5.02 -17.86 27.02
CA ASP A 49 4.11 -17.19 27.96
C ASP A 49 4.05 -15.69 27.66
N ALA A 50 2.89 -15.22 27.20
CA ALA A 50 2.62 -13.83 26.86
C ALA A 50 1.84 -13.10 27.96
N THR A 51 1.94 -13.55 29.22
CA THR A 51 1.33 -12.87 30.37
C THR A 51 1.73 -11.39 30.41
N GLY A 52 0.74 -10.50 30.45
CA GLY A 52 0.96 -9.05 30.44
C GLY A 52 1.23 -8.45 29.05
N CYS A 53 1.28 -9.28 28.00
CA CYS A 53 1.45 -8.85 26.62
C CYS A 53 0.13 -8.88 25.83
N LEU A 54 0.13 -8.17 24.70
CA LEU A 54 -0.91 -8.26 23.68
C LEU A 54 -0.54 -9.33 22.65
N ILE A 55 -1.55 -10.04 22.15
CA ILE A 55 -1.46 -10.89 20.97
C ILE A 55 -2.39 -10.30 19.92
N THR A 56 -1.84 -9.77 18.84
CA THR A 56 -2.62 -9.19 17.73
C THR A 56 -2.39 -10.00 16.46
N PRO A 57 -3.28 -9.87 15.45
CA PRO A 57 -2.90 -10.17 14.08
C PRO A 57 -1.60 -9.44 13.73
N GLY A 58 -0.75 -10.07 12.91
CA GLY A 58 0.45 -9.42 12.39
C GLY A 58 0.09 -8.14 11.65
N LEU A 59 0.83 -7.06 11.90
CA LEU A 59 0.48 -5.76 11.35
C LEU A 59 0.65 -5.74 9.83
N ILE A 60 -0.23 -5.01 9.15
CA ILE A 60 -0.18 -4.78 7.71
C ILE A 60 0.11 -3.30 7.50
N ASP A 61 1.25 -2.98 6.92
CA ASP A 61 1.53 -1.62 6.45
C ASP A 61 1.13 -1.51 4.98
N CYS A 62 0.07 -0.74 4.71
CA CYS A 62 -0.50 -0.61 3.38
C CYS A 62 0.21 0.41 2.48
N HIS A 63 1.24 1.10 2.98
CA HIS A 63 2.00 2.06 2.19
C HIS A 63 3.48 2.08 2.62
N VAL A 64 4.28 1.27 1.93
CA VAL A 64 5.75 1.32 2.04
C VAL A 64 6.39 1.55 0.66
N HIS A 65 7.68 1.90 0.65
CA HIS A 65 8.50 1.82 -0.55
C HIS A 65 9.64 0.83 -0.29
N CYS A 66 9.55 -0.39 -0.79
CA CYS A 66 10.50 -1.46 -0.44
C CYS A 66 11.37 -1.92 -1.61
N TYR A 67 11.42 -1.18 -2.72
CA TYR A 67 12.29 -1.52 -3.84
C TYR A 67 13.74 -1.07 -3.60
N GLU A 68 14.34 -1.65 -2.56
CA GLU A 68 15.67 -1.34 -2.09
C GLU A 68 16.72 -1.35 -3.22
N HIS A 69 17.61 -0.35 -3.19
CA HIS A 69 18.69 -0.11 -4.16
C HIS A 69 18.27 0.21 -5.61
N ALA A 70 17.02 -0.04 -6.00
CA ALA A 70 16.50 0.30 -7.32
C ALA A 70 15.80 1.66 -7.37
N THR A 71 15.21 2.10 -6.25
CA THR A 71 14.54 3.39 -6.11
C THR A 71 15.13 4.18 -4.94
N PRO A 72 15.10 5.52 -4.98
CA PRO A 72 15.71 6.34 -3.93
C PRO A 72 14.95 6.29 -2.59
N LEU A 73 13.70 5.80 -2.59
CA LEU A 73 12.87 5.63 -1.38
C LEU A 73 12.90 4.21 -0.83
N GLY A 74 13.52 3.27 -1.56
CA GLY A 74 13.46 1.84 -1.26
C GLY A 74 14.15 1.48 0.06
N ILE A 75 13.42 0.85 0.97
CA ILE A 75 13.92 0.26 2.21
C ILE A 75 13.92 -1.27 2.15
N ASN A 76 14.76 -1.90 2.98
CA ASN A 76 14.64 -3.33 3.25
C ASN A 76 13.40 -3.61 4.14
N PRO A 77 12.42 -4.43 3.69
CA PRO A 77 11.20 -4.67 4.46
C PRO A 77 11.42 -5.53 5.71
N ASP A 78 12.40 -6.44 5.73
CA ASP A 78 12.67 -7.27 6.91
C ASP A 78 13.32 -6.45 8.03
N GLU A 79 14.28 -5.59 7.68
CA GLU A 79 14.93 -4.72 8.65
C GLU A 79 14.02 -3.60 9.14
N SER A 80 13.19 -3.04 8.26
CA SER A 80 12.41 -1.83 8.56
C SER A 80 10.98 -2.11 9.02
N CYS A 81 10.36 -3.21 8.59
CA CYS A 81 8.96 -3.48 8.87
C CYS A 81 8.81 -4.67 9.82
N LEU A 82 9.39 -5.82 9.49
CA LEU A 82 9.23 -7.05 10.29
C LEU A 82 9.78 -6.91 11.71
N SER A 83 10.93 -6.24 11.86
CA SER A 83 11.52 -5.91 13.16
C SER A 83 10.60 -5.07 14.07
N ARG A 84 9.58 -4.44 13.50
CA ARG A 84 8.57 -3.61 14.17
C ARG A 84 7.19 -4.27 14.26
N GLY A 85 7.10 -5.58 13.96
CA GLY A 85 5.87 -6.36 14.05
C GLY A 85 4.97 -6.30 12.80
N VAL A 86 5.45 -5.69 11.71
CA VAL A 86 4.73 -5.65 10.42
C VAL A 86 5.08 -6.90 9.62
N THR A 87 4.14 -7.83 9.52
CA THR A 87 4.35 -9.12 8.85
C THR A 87 3.99 -9.07 7.37
N THR A 88 3.20 -8.08 6.95
CA THR A 88 2.85 -7.84 5.55
C THR A 88 3.02 -6.37 5.22
N VAL A 89 3.63 -6.10 4.07
CA VAL A 89 3.74 -4.75 3.52
C VAL A 89 3.11 -4.69 2.13
N VAL A 90 2.63 -3.50 1.76
CA VAL A 90 2.18 -3.21 0.41
C VAL A 90 3.05 -2.08 -0.16
N ASP A 91 3.90 -2.44 -1.12
CA ASP A 91 4.72 -1.47 -1.84
C ASP A 91 3.83 -0.52 -2.65
N ALA A 92 3.96 0.79 -2.39
CA ALA A 92 3.09 1.83 -2.92
C ALA A 92 3.60 2.37 -4.27
N GLY A 93 3.79 1.47 -5.23
CA GLY A 93 4.17 1.83 -6.60
C GLY A 93 5.64 2.18 -6.77
N SER A 94 6.55 1.52 -6.06
CA SER A 94 7.98 1.68 -6.32
C SER A 94 8.36 1.14 -7.70
N SER A 95 7.66 0.12 -8.19
CA SER A 95 7.88 -0.46 -9.52
C SER A 95 6.72 -0.17 -10.49
N GLY A 96 7.06 0.05 -11.76
CA GLY A 96 6.13 -0.03 -12.89
C GLY A 96 6.28 -1.36 -13.60
N GLU A 97 5.63 -1.58 -14.74
CA GLU A 97 5.66 -2.93 -15.35
C GLU A 97 7.06 -3.35 -15.81
N SER A 98 7.89 -2.40 -16.25
CA SER A 98 9.25 -2.70 -16.73
C SER A 98 10.20 -3.08 -15.59
N THR A 99 9.93 -2.62 -14.36
CA THR A 99 10.79 -2.85 -13.19
C THR A 99 10.18 -3.83 -12.17
N PHE A 100 8.89 -4.16 -12.28
CA PHE A 100 8.22 -5.12 -11.41
C PHE A 100 8.91 -6.49 -11.31
N PRO A 101 9.45 -7.10 -12.39
CA PRO A 101 10.17 -8.36 -12.26
C PRO A 101 11.33 -8.31 -11.26
N GLY A 102 12.01 -7.16 -11.15
CA GLY A 102 13.08 -6.98 -10.19
C GLY A 102 12.58 -6.79 -8.76
N LEU A 103 11.47 -6.05 -8.55
CA LEU A 103 10.83 -5.95 -7.23
C LEU A 103 10.44 -7.34 -6.72
N ARG A 104 9.79 -8.15 -7.57
CA ARG A 104 9.44 -9.53 -7.24
C ARG A 104 10.69 -10.36 -6.91
N LYS A 105 11.68 -10.37 -7.82
CA LYS A 105 12.79 -11.32 -7.76
C LYS A 105 13.79 -11.03 -6.64
N PHE A 106 14.11 -9.76 -6.43
CA PHE A 106 15.20 -9.37 -5.55
C PHE A 106 14.73 -8.91 -4.18
N ILE A 107 13.46 -8.47 -4.06
CA ILE A 107 12.88 -8.07 -2.77
C ILE A 107 11.91 -9.13 -2.29
N ALA A 108 10.74 -9.27 -2.94
CA ALA A 108 9.64 -10.06 -2.40
C ALA A 108 9.98 -11.54 -2.18
N GLU A 109 10.63 -12.20 -3.14
CA GLU A 109 11.07 -13.60 -3.02
C GLU A 109 12.20 -13.81 -2.00
N LYS A 110 12.88 -12.74 -1.57
CA LYS A 110 14.01 -12.78 -0.64
C LYS A 110 13.63 -12.38 0.78
N SER A 111 12.49 -11.72 0.96
CA SER A 111 12.00 -11.27 2.25
C SER A 111 11.28 -12.36 3.03
N HIS A 112 11.45 -12.33 4.35
CA HIS A 112 10.55 -13.04 5.27
C HIS A 112 9.20 -12.34 5.39
N THR A 113 9.20 -11.02 5.30
CA THR A 113 7.99 -10.19 5.23
C THR A 113 7.20 -10.53 3.98
N ARG A 114 5.88 -10.70 4.10
CA ARG A 114 5.03 -10.86 2.92
C ARG A 114 4.92 -9.52 2.19
N VAL A 115 5.36 -9.47 0.93
CA VAL A 115 5.31 -8.26 0.10
C VAL A 115 4.19 -8.37 -0.93
N LEU A 116 3.26 -7.42 -0.89
CA LEU A 116 2.31 -7.12 -1.98
C LEU A 116 2.70 -5.79 -2.61
N CYS A 117 2.10 -5.41 -3.75
CA CYS A 117 2.33 -4.08 -4.29
C CYS A 117 1.13 -3.50 -5.04
N PHE A 118 1.06 -2.17 -5.06
CA PHE A 118 0.39 -1.43 -6.13
C PHE A 118 1.40 -1.22 -7.26
N LEU A 119 1.03 -1.50 -8.50
CA LEU A 119 1.88 -1.24 -9.66
C LEU A 119 1.81 0.25 -10.03
N HIS A 120 2.93 0.92 -10.19
CA HIS A 120 2.95 2.31 -10.65
C HIS A 120 2.47 2.42 -12.10
N ILE A 121 1.71 3.47 -12.42
CA ILE A 121 1.22 3.72 -13.79
C ILE A 121 2.34 4.05 -14.79
N VAL A 122 3.51 4.45 -14.28
CA VAL A 122 4.71 4.77 -15.08
C VAL A 122 5.58 3.53 -15.19
N GLN A 123 6.07 3.21 -16.39
CA GLN A 123 6.80 1.98 -16.70
C GLN A 123 7.97 1.67 -15.75
N HIS A 124 8.77 2.68 -15.41
CA HIS A 124 9.94 2.51 -14.55
C HIS A 124 9.65 2.66 -13.04
N GLY A 125 8.40 2.94 -12.66
CA GLY A 125 8.04 3.24 -11.27
C GLY A 125 8.83 4.43 -10.72
N LEU A 126 9.38 4.28 -9.52
CA LEU A 126 10.11 5.35 -8.82
C LEU A 126 11.62 5.31 -9.04
N ALA A 127 12.11 4.62 -10.08
CA ALA A 127 13.55 4.59 -10.38
C ALA A 127 14.12 5.93 -10.92
N SER A 128 13.32 7.01 -10.96
CA SER A 128 13.72 8.33 -11.46
C SER A 128 14.25 9.25 -10.34
N SER A 129 15.27 10.06 -10.62
CA SER A 129 15.97 10.85 -9.60
C SER A 129 15.10 11.87 -8.87
N GLY A 130 14.17 12.56 -9.53
CA GLY A 130 13.38 13.62 -8.87
C GLY A 130 12.14 13.15 -8.13
N CYS A 131 11.88 11.84 -8.06
CA CYS A 131 10.76 11.30 -7.28
C CYS A 131 10.93 11.51 -5.76
N ALA A 132 12.18 11.72 -5.30
CA ALA A 132 12.57 11.87 -3.88
C ALA A 132 13.74 12.83 -3.64
N SER A 133 14.49 13.21 -4.68
CA SER A 133 15.55 14.22 -4.55
C SER A 133 15.04 15.58 -5.00
N GLY A 134 15.61 16.67 -4.49
CA GLY A 134 15.33 18.02 -5.00
C GLY A 134 15.80 18.26 -6.44
N ALA A 135 16.19 17.20 -7.17
CA ALA A 135 16.54 17.27 -8.58
C ALA A 135 15.29 17.55 -9.43
N PRO A 136 15.41 18.32 -10.52
CA PRO A 136 14.30 18.58 -11.41
C PRO A 136 13.85 17.31 -12.14
N GLY A 137 12.55 17.28 -12.43
CA GLY A 137 11.89 16.21 -13.17
C GLY A 137 11.36 15.09 -12.30
N GLY A 138 10.53 14.22 -12.86
CA GLY A 138 9.94 13.12 -12.12
C GLY A 138 9.37 12.04 -13.01
N GLU A 139 8.75 11.05 -12.38
CA GLU A 139 8.30 9.84 -13.06
C GLU A 139 7.17 10.10 -14.08
N ILE A 140 6.41 11.19 -13.96
CA ILE A 140 5.30 11.53 -14.86
C ILE A 140 5.70 12.63 -15.85
N ASP A 141 7.00 12.94 -16.03
CA ASP A 141 7.44 13.96 -17.00
C ASP A 141 7.14 13.60 -18.46
N SER A 142 7.09 12.31 -18.78
CA SER A 142 6.81 11.82 -20.12
C SER A 142 5.59 10.90 -20.14
N LEU A 143 4.50 11.35 -20.75
CA LEU A 143 3.31 10.53 -20.96
C LEU A 143 3.57 9.30 -21.85
N ASN A 144 4.69 9.24 -22.58
CA ASN A 144 5.10 8.05 -23.32
C ASN A 144 5.46 6.88 -22.37
N GLN A 145 5.81 7.19 -21.12
CA GLN A 145 6.09 6.21 -20.08
C GLN A 145 4.83 5.79 -19.30
N VAL A 146 3.64 6.25 -19.68
CA VAL A 146 2.38 5.98 -18.95
C VAL A 146 1.48 5.12 -19.83
N SER A 147 1.56 3.80 -19.70
CA SER A 147 0.88 2.84 -20.60
C SER A 147 -0.21 2.04 -19.91
N VAL A 148 -1.46 2.26 -20.30
CA VAL A 148 -2.62 1.52 -19.78
C VAL A 148 -2.52 0.04 -20.10
N GLU A 149 -2.25 -0.31 -21.37
CA GLU A 149 -2.16 -1.72 -21.81
C GLU A 149 -1.07 -2.49 -21.08
N ALA A 150 0.11 -1.87 -20.92
CA ALA A 150 1.24 -2.52 -20.27
C ALA A 150 0.96 -2.77 -18.79
N CYS A 151 0.36 -1.78 -18.10
CA CYS A 151 -0.07 -1.93 -16.71
C CYS A 151 -1.12 -3.02 -16.54
N VAL A 152 -2.19 -3.01 -17.35
CA VAL A 152 -3.25 -4.03 -17.29
C VAL A 152 -2.66 -5.43 -17.50
N LYS A 153 -1.84 -5.62 -18.54
CA LYS A 153 -1.18 -6.91 -18.79
C LYS A 153 -0.31 -7.38 -17.63
N CYS A 154 0.45 -6.47 -17.03
CA CYS A 154 1.31 -6.77 -15.88
C CYS A 154 0.49 -7.20 -14.66
N ILE A 155 -0.58 -6.46 -14.33
CA ILE A 155 -1.49 -6.78 -13.23
C ILE A 155 -2.11 -8.17 -13.43
N GLU A 156 -2.70 -8.42 -14.61
CA GLU A 156 -3.36 -9.71 -14.89
C GLU A 156 -2.40 -10.91 -14.79
N SER A 157 -1.14 -10.71 -15.17
CA SER A 157 -0.13 -11.77 -15.14
C SER A 157 0.46 -12.02 -13.75
N ASN A 158 0.16 -11.17 -12.76
CA ASN A 158 0.84 -11.16 -11.45
C ASN A 158 -0.12 -10.88 -10.28
N ARG A 159 -1.37 -11.34 -10.38
CA ARG A 159 -2.41 -11.14 -9.35
C ARG A 159 -2.11 -11.79 -8.00
N ASP A 160 -1.09 -12.65 -7.93
CA ASP A 160 -0.59 -13.21 -6.68
C ASP A 160 0.15 -12.18 -5.81
N MET A 161 0.65 -11.08 -6.41
CA MET A 161 1.42 -10.05 -5.72
C MET A 161 0.89 -8.62 -5.96
N ILE A 162 0.42 -8.33 -7.18
CA ILE A 162 -0.10 -7.00 -7.54
C ILE A 162 -1.56 -6.88 -7.12
N VAL A 163 -1.83 -5.99 -6.18
CA VAL A 163 -3.16 -5.78 -5.58
C VAL A 163 -3.86 -4.50 -6.03
N GLY A 164 -3.19 -3.67 -6.84
CA GLY A 164 -3.76 -2.43 -7.34
C GLY A 164 -2.83 -1.66 -8.27
N VAL A 165 -3.27 -0.48 -8.69
CA VAL A 165 -2.46 0.49 -9.44
C VAL A 165 -2.20 1.74 -8.60
N LYS A 166 -1.04 2.35 -8.75
CA LYS A 166 -0.61 3.56 -8.04
C LYS A 166 -0.39 4.71 -9.01
N VAL A 167 -0.80 5.90 -8.60
CA VAL A 167 -0.36 7.17 -9.20
C VAL A 167 0.06 8.16 -8.10
N ARG A 168 1.01 9.05 -8.44
CA ARG A 168 1.39 10.20 -7.61
C ARG A 168 1.04 11.47 -8.36
N LEU A 169 0.16 12.26 -7.77
CA LEU A 169 -0.26 13.57 -8.25
C LEU A 169 0.45 14.62 -7.39
N SER A 170 1.53 15.15 -7.96
CA SER A 170 2.28 16.27 -7.42
C SER A 170 2.93 17.02 -8.58
N GLU A 171 2.85 18.35 -8.56
CA GLU A 171 3.21 19.22 -9.68
C GLU A 171 4.65 18.98 -10.16
N THR A 172 5.60 18.85 -9.23
CA THR A 172 7.04 18.79 -9.53
C THR A 172 7.50 17.49 -10.17
N ILE A 173 6.71 16.41 -10.09
CA ILE A 173 7.06 15.10 -10.65
C ILE A 173 6.36 14.80 -11.98
N ALA A 174 5.60 15.77 -12.49
CA ALA A 174 4.65 15.58 -13.58
C ALA A 174 4.72 16.71 -14.63
N ASN A 175 5.94 17.09 -15.02
CA ASN A 175 6.20 18.17 -15.99
C ASN A 175 5.52 19.50 -15.60
N ASP A 176 5.79 19.97 -14.38
CA ASP A 176 5.16 21.15 -13.77
C ASP A 176 3.62 21.05 -13.79
N GLY A 177 3.10 19.90 -13.39
CA GLY A 177 1.66 19.61 -13.32
C GLY A 177 0.97 19.29 -14.66
N LYS A 178 1.60 19.58 -15.80
CA LYS A 178 0.97 19.45 -17.14
C LYS A 178 0.49 18.04 -17.46
N ASN A 179 1.11 17.02 -16.86
CA ASN A 179 0.81 15.63 -17.14
C ASN A 179 -0.07 14.97 -16.07
N GLU A 180 -0.36 15.62 -14.94
CA GLU A 180 -1.05 14.99 -13.81
C GLU A 180 -2.45 14.49 -14.18
N GLU A 181 -3.25 15.32 -14.84
CA GLU A 181 -4.63 14.98 -15.18
C GLU A 181 -4.71 13.77 -16.12
N GLU A 182 -3.83 13.70 -17.12
CA GLU A 182 -3.77 12.59 -18.07
C GLU A 182 -3.22 11.30 -17.43
N ALA A 183 -2.21 11.40 -16.57
CA ALA A 183 -1.73 10.25 -15.80
C ALA A 183 -2.83 9.71 -14.86
N TYR A 184 -3.59 10.61 -14.23
CA TYR A 184 -4.71 10.23 -13.36
C TYR A 184 -5.82 9.53 -14.15
N ARG A 185 -6.21 10.09 -15.31
CA ARG A 185 -7.21 9.49 -16.23
C ARG A 185 -6.83 8.06 -16.63
N ARG A 186 -5.57 7.85 -17.05
CA ARG A 186 -5.04 6.53 -17.40
C ARG A 186 -5.04 5.57 -16.21
N SER A 187 -4.74 6.07 -15.01
CA SER A 187 -4.74 5.26 -13.79
C SER A 187 -6.14 4.79 -13.40
N LEU A 188 -7.15 5.67 -13.53
CA LEU A 188 -8.57 5.30 -13.37
C LEU A 188 -8.99 4.25 -14.41
N GLU A 189 -8.51 4.38 -15.65
CA GLU A 189 -8.78 3.41 -16.71
C GLU A 189 -8.16 2.04 -16.40
N VAL A 190 -6.89 1.98 -15.99
CA VAL A 190 -6.22 0.73 -15.58
C VAL A 190 -6.98 0.08 -14.43
N SER A 191 -7.30 0.85 -13.40
CA SER A 191 -8.03 0.40 -12.22
C SER A 191 -9.40 -0.17 -12.60
N LYS A 192 -10.09 0.44 -13.58
CA LYS A 192 -11.37 -0.06 -14.11
C LYS A 192 -11.20 -1.34 -14.91
N ARG A 193 -10.23 -1.39 -15.83
CA ARG A 193 -10.04 -2.51 -16.77
C ARG A 193 -9.51 -3.76 -16.08
N ALA A 194 -8.57 -3.61 -15.16
CA ALA A 194 -8.01 -4.71 -14.38
C ALA A 194 -8.86 -5.08 -13.14
N GLY A 195 -9.90 -4.29 -12.82
CA GLY A 195 -10.76 -4.58 -11.67
C GLY A 195 -9.99 -4.60 -10.34
N VAL A 196 -9.04 -3.69 -10.15
CA VAL A 196 -8.22 -3.56 -8.94
C VAL A 196 -8.30 -2.11 -8.42
N PRO A 197 -8.15 -1.87 -7.11
CA PRO A 197 -8.19 -0.52 -6.55
C PRO A 197 -7.06 0.37 -7.08
N LEU A 198 -7.35 1.66 -7.17
CA LEU A 198 -6.38 2.73 -7.41
C LEU A 198 -5.95 3.35 -6.08
N MET A 199 -4.65 3.44 -5.84
CA MET A 199 -4.10 4.28 -4.77
C MET A 199 -3.56 5.59 -5.36
N VAL A 200 -4.05 6.72 -4.86
CA VAL A 200 -3.66 8.06 -5.30
C VAL A 200 -2.91 8.77 -4.19
N HIS A 201 -1.65 9.11 -4.43
CA HIS A 201 -0.98 10.18 -3.68
C HIS A 201 -1.44 11.48 -4.31
N HIS A 202 -1.92 12.40 -3.50
CA HIS A 202 -2.31 13.73 -3.95
C HIS A 202 -1.76 14.71 -2.92
N SER A 203 -0.72 15.45 -3.30
CA SER A 203 -0.14 16.51 -2.47
C SER A 203 0.64 17.47 -3.36
N LEU A 204 0.51 18.78 -3.14
CA LEU A 204 1.08 19.79 -4.05
C LEU A 204 0.65 19.54 -5.51
N SER A 205 -0.59 19.08 -5.72
CA SER A 205 -1.10 18.70 -7.04
C SER A 205 -1.80 19.88 -7.71
N THR A 206 -1.74 19.91 -9.03
CA THR A 206 -2.57 20.80 -9.87
C THR A 206 -3.97 20.23 -10.12
N VAL A 207 -4.18 18.93 -9.88
CA VAL A 207 -5.51 18.30 -9.96
C VAL A 207 -6.35 18.78 -8.77
N PRO A 208 -7.51 19.42 -8.99
CA PRO A 208 -8.29 19.98 -7.90
C PRO A 208 -8.98 18.88 -7.06
N THR A 209 -9.32 19.22 -5.82
CA THR A 209 -10.11 18.32 -4.96
C THR A 209 -11.60 18.38 -5.23
N GLN A 210 -12.07 19.49 -5.81
CA GLN A 210 -13.46 19.76 -6.11
C GLN A 210 -13.61 20.29 -7.54
N SER A 211 -14.76 20.02 -8.14
CA SER A 211 -15.08 20.52 -9.47
C SER A 211 -15.50 21.99 -9.41
N ASP A 212 -15.11 22.76 -10.40
CA ASP A 212 -15.57 24.14 -10.62
C ASP A 212 -16.99 24.22 -11.23
N GLY A 213 -17.61 23.06 -11.51
CA GLY A 213 -18.93 22.93 -12.14
C GLY A 213 -18.99 23.36 -13.60
N LYS A 214 -17.86 23.70 -14.22
CA LYS A 214 -17.78 24.27 -15.58
C LYS A 214 -16.84 23.51 -16.50
N SER A 215 -15.78 22.90 -15.95
CA SER A 215 -14.81 22.11 -16.66
C SER A 215 -15.08 20.61 -16.54
N SER A 216 -14.67 19.84 -17.56
CA SER A 216 -14.58 18.37 -17.51
C SER A 216 -13.30 17.87 -16.82
N THR A 217 -12.64 18.73 -16.04
CA THR A 217 -11.39 18.42 -15.32
C THR A 217 -11.63 17.37 -14.25
N LEU A 218 -10.76 16.35 -14.23
CA LEU A 218 -10.77 15.35 -13.17
C LEU A 218 -10.44 15.97 -11.81
N CYS A 219 -11.05 15.44 -10.77
CA CYS A 219 -10.94 15.88 -9.39
C CYS A 219 -10.56 14.68 -8.50
N CYS A 220 -9.66 14.90 -7.55
CA CYS A 220 -9.22 13.86 -6.61
C CYS A 220 -9.49 14.31 -5.17
N PRO A 221 -10.31 13.58 -4.38
CA PRO A 221 -10.75 12.21 -4.61
C PRO A 221 -12.13 12.07 -5.29
N LYS A 222 -12.78 13.16 -5.72
CA LYS A 222 -14.16 13.10 -6.25
C LYS A 222 -14.38 12.04 -7.35
N ASP A 223 -13.44 11.88 -8.28
CA ASP A 223 -13.55 10.92 -9.39
C ASP A 223 -12.96 9.53 -9.06
N MET A 224 -12.52 9.32 -7.82
CA MET A 224 -12.15 7.99 -7.32
C MET A 224 -13.41 7.14 -7.10
N ARG A 225 -13.24 5.81 -7.16
CA ARG A 225 -14.33 4.85 -6.98
C ARG A 225 -14.33 4.29 -5.57
N THR A 226 -15.45 3.74 -5.15
CA THR A 226 -15.52 2.96 -3.91
C THR A 226 -14.46 1.85 -3.92
N GLY A 227 -13.63 1.80 -2.89
CA GLY A 227 -12.51 0.86 -2.75
C GLY A 227 -11.15 1.44 -3.17
N ASP A 228 -11.11 2.57 -3.86
CA ASP A 228 -9.85 3.28 -4.12
C ASP A 228 -9.32 3.96 -2.85
N ILE A 229 -8.01 4.20 -2.80
CA ILE A 229 -7.28 4.64 -1.61
C ILE A 229 -6.66 6.02 -1.84
N TYR A 230 -7.14 7.03 -1.12
CA TYR A 230 -6.49 8.35 -1.07
C TYR A 230 -5.44 8.36 0.03
N THR A 231 -4.17 8.43 -0.33
CA THR A 231 -3.06 8.41 0.63
C THR A 231 -2.46 9.79 0.86
N HIS A 232 -1.72 9.95 1.97
CA HIS A 232 -1.33 11.24 2.56
C HIS A 232 -2.53 12.12 2.96
N THR A 233 -3.63 11.50 3.39
CA THR A 233 -4.92 12.12 3.74
C THR A 233 -4.81 13.41 4.56
N PHE A 234 -3.89 13.46 5.53
CA PHE A 234 -3.74 14.56 6.46
C PHE A 234 -2.52 15.45 6.19
N HIS A 235 -2.18 15.68 4.92
CA HIS A 235 -1.15 16.64 4.55
C HIS A 235 -1.65 18.10 4.66
N ALA A 236 -0.75 19.04 4.93
CA ALA A 236 -1.03 20.48 5.03
C ALA A 236 -0.61 21.29 3.77
N HIS A 237 -0.37 20.60 2.65
CA HIS A 237 -0.04 21.23 1.38
C HIS A 237 -1.25 21.77 0.62
N LYS A 238 -0.99 22.65 -0.36
CA LYS A 238 -1.99 23.11 -1.33
C LYS A 238 -2.69 21.90 -1.98
N GLY A 239 -4.01 22.00 -2.10
CA GLY A 239 -4.84 20.91 -2.62
C GLY A 239 -5.22 19.87 -1.57
N THR A 240 -5.06 20.15 -0.27
CA THR A 240 -5.53 19.25 0.79
C THR A 240 -7.05 19.11 0.79
N ILE A 241 -7.51 17.96 1.28
CA ILE A 241 -8.93 17.70 1.54
C ILE A 241 -9.38 18.22 2.91
N LEU A 242 -8.44 18.65 3.77
CA LEU A 242 -8.74 19.23 5.07
C LEU A 242 -9.06 20.73 4.94
N ASP A 243 -10.21 21.14 5.46
CA ASP A 243 -10.49 22.54 5.73
C ASP A 243 -10.00 22.92 7.12
N GLU A 244 -8.87 23.62 7.18
CA GLU A 244 -8.26 24.06 8.45
C GLU A 244 -9.14 25.01 9.27
N LYS A 245 -10.11 25.70 8.64
CA LYS A 245 -11.01 26.61 9.36
C LYS A 245 -12.17 25.87 10.01
N THR A 246 -12.66 24.82 9.37
CA THR A 246 -13.85 24.09 9.82
C THR A 246 -13.53 22.71 10.42
N ASN A 247 -12.29 22.24 10.32
CA ASN A 247 -11.85 20.88 10.65
C ASN A 247 -12.69 19.79 9.93
N THR A 248 -13.17 20.09 8.73
CA THR A 248 -13.92 19.15 7.89
C THR A 248 -13.02 18.51 6.84
N ILE A 249 -13.37 17.28 6.41
CA ILE A 249 -12.66 16.52 5.38
C ILE A 249 -13.55 16.44 4.14
N TYR A 250 -12.99 16.78 2.97
CA TYR A 250 -13.66 16.68 1.68
C TYR A 250 -13.30 15.40 0.91
N PRO A 251 -14.18 14.93 0.01
CA PRO A 251 -15.57 15.33 -0.15
C PRO A 251 -16.37 14.92 1.07
N MET A 252 -17.39 15.72 1.40
CA MET A 252 -18.37 15.32 2.40
C MET A 252 -19.24 14.22 1.78
N TYR A 253 -19.20 13.02 2.36
CA TYR A 253 -20.09 11.90 1.99
C TYR A 253 -21.40 11.98 2.76
#